data_AF-A0A4Y9J7J4-F1
#
_entry.id   AF-A0A4Y9J7J4-F1
#
_cell.length_a   1.000
_cell.length_b   1.000
_cell.length_c   1.000
_cell.angle_alpha   90.00
_cell.angle_beta   90.00
_cell.angle_gamma   90.00
#
_symmetry.space_group_name_H-M   'P 1'
#
loop_
_entity.id
_entity.type
_entity.pdbx_description
1 polymer ?
#
loop_
_entity_poly.entity_id
_entity_poly.type
_entity_poly.pdbx_seq_one_letter_code
_entity_poly.pdbx_strand_id
1 'polypeptide(L)'
;AARGLPACVSCHGAAGNSTITVNPKLAGQHESYIYKQLVDFTTPERSQPVMTTYAKMLSDADKKNIAAYLGAQVSKPGAAKNKDTIDLGKKIYRGGIASKQVAACASCHGATGNGIPVQYPRIAGQHQDYTVA
;
A
#
# COMPACT_ATOMS: atom_id res chain seq x y z
N ALA A 1 14.58 10.40 16.73
CA ALA A 1 14.27 11.24 17.92
C ALA A 1 14.50 12.74 17.66
N ALA A 2 15.60 13.16 17.00
CA ALA A 2 15.96 14.58 16.88
C ALA A 2 15.04 15.49 16.02
N ARG A 3 14.09 14.96 15.26
CA ARG A 3 13.21 15.75 14.35
C ARG A 3 11.73 15.77 14.76
N GLY A 4 11.37 15.23 15.92
CA GLY A 4 9.97 15.15 16.36
C GLY A 4 9.07 14.23 15.51
N LEU A 5 9.61 13.47 14.56
CA LEU A 5 8.84 12.46 13.83
C LEU A 5 8.55 11.26 14.75
N PRO A 6 7.26 10.86 14.89
CA PRO A 6 6.94 9.59 15.52
C PRO A 6 7.51 8.44 14.68
N ALA A 7 7.83 7.34 15.36
CA ALA A 7 8.31 6.15 14.67
C ALA A 7 7.21 5.59 13.76
N CYS A 8 7.52 5.34 12.48
CA CYS A 8 6.57 4.81 11.48
C CYS A 8 5.77 3.59 11.99
N VAL A 9 6.43 2.78 12.82
CA VAL A 9 5.90 1.58 13.47
C VAL A 9 4.66 1.83 14.33
N SER A 10 4.48 3.04 14.88
CA SER A 10 3.33 3.36 15.74
C SER A 10 2.00 3.30 14.99
N CYS A 11 2.02 3.56 13.68
CA CYS A 11 0.83 3.56 12.82
C CYS A 11 0.84 2.40 11.82
N HIS A 12 2.01 2.08 11.27
CA HIS A 12 2.17 1.04 10.23
C HIS A 12 2.59 -0.32 10.79
N GLY A 13 2.73 -0.46 12.11
CA GLY A 13 3.02 -1.72 12.78
C GLY A 13 4.45 -2.21 12.60
N ALA A 14 4.79 -3.26 13.37
CA ALA A 14 6.11 -3.91 13.32
C ALA A 14 6.46 -4.34 11.89
N ALA A 15 7.64 -3.93 11.42
CA ALA A 15 8.10 -4.18 10.05
C ALA A 15 7.12 -3.72 8.94
N GLY A 16 6.25 -2.74 9.21
CA GLY A 16 5.26 -2.27 8.23
C GLY A 16 4.02 -3.16 8.11
N ASN A 17 3.81 -4.13 8.99
CA ASN A 17 2.60 -4.95 9.04
C ASN A 17 1.58 -4.36 10.02
N SER A 18 0.83 -3.34 9.58
CA SER A 18 -0.10 -2.61 10.45
C SER A 18 -1.22 -3.51 10.98
N THR A 19 -1.59 -3.31 12.24
CA THR A 19 -2.78 -3.89 12.88
C THR A 19 -3.97 -2.94 12.87
N ILE A 20 -3.77 -1.65 12.53
CA ILE A 20 -4.82 -0.64 12.41
C ILE A 20 -5.34 -0.69 10.97
N THR A 21 -6.60 -1.06 10.78
CA THR A 21 -7.12 -1.45 9.46
C THR A 21 -7.17 -0.32 8.43
N VAL A 22 -7.28 0.94 8.86
CA VAL A 22 -7.23 2.13 7.99
C VAL A 22 -5.81 2.55 7.63
N ASN A 23 -4.79 2.05 8.34
CA ASN A 23 -3.40 2.33 8.04
C ASN A 23 -2.85 1.23 7.14
N PRO A 24 -2.27 1.55 5.97
CA PRO A 24 -1.82 0.54 5.05
C PRO A 24 -0.70 -0.31 5.63
N LYS A 25 -0.73 -1.61 5.32
CA LYS A 25 0.46 -2.46 5.38
C LYS A 25 1.45 -2.01 4.31
N LEU A 26 2.68 -1.78 4.73
CA LEU A 26 3.80 -1.36 3.89
C LEU A 26 4.83 -2.49 3.66
N ALA A 27 4.78 -3.54 4.48
CA ALA A 27 5.72 -4.66 4.40
C ALA A 27 5.64 -5.37 3.04
N GLY A 28 6.79 -5.48 2.37
CA GLY A 28 6.92 -6.16 1.07
C GLY A 28 6.25 -5.42 -0.08
N GLN A 29 5.92 -4.14 0.10
CA GLN A 29 5.49 -3.27 -0.99
C GLN A 29 6.72 -2.86 -1.81
N HIS A 30 6.55 -2.64 -3.12
CA HIS A 30 7.65 -2.25 -3.98
C HIS A 30 8.32 -0.95 -3.50
N GLU A 31 9.65 -0.98 -3.41
CA GLU A 31 10.47 0.17 -2.99
C GLU A 31 10.14 1.42 -3.81
N SER A 32 10.13 1.29 -5.13
CA SER A 32 9.77 2.36 -6.08
C SER A 32 8.40 2.98 -5.75
N TYR A 33 7.41 2.14 -5.41
CA TYR A 33 6.08 2.61 -5.05
C TYR A 33 6.10 3.36 -3.72
N ILE A 34 6.74 2.82 -2.66
CA ILE A 34 6.81 3.50 -1.36
C ILE A 34 7.51 4.85 -1.49
N TYR A 35 8.65 4.89 -2.18
CA TYR A 35 9.37 6.13 -2.45
C TYR A 35 8.48 7.12 -3.20
N LYS A 36 7.85 6.70 -4.30
CA LYS A 36 6.92 7.55 -5.06
C LYS A 36 5.82 8.10 -4.17
N GLN A 37 5.18 7.27 -3.35
CA GLN A 37 4.10 7.73 -2.48
C GLN A 37 4.59 8.73 -1.43
N LEU A 38 5.77 8.53 -0.85
CA LEU A 38 6.38 9.50 0.07
C LEU A 38 6.72 10.82 -0.62
N VAL A 39 7.09 10.81 -1.91
CA VAL A 39 7.28 12.02 -2.71
C VAL A 39 5.92 12.67 -3.01
N ASP A 40 4.95 11.91 -3.50
CA ASP A 40 3.62 12.41 -3.87
C ASP A 40 2.92 13.08 -2.66
N PHE A 41 3.10 12.56 -1.45
CA PHE A 41 2.57 13.17 -0.23
C PHE A 41 3.13 14.56 0.08
N THR A 42 4.29 14.93 -0.49
CA THR A 42 4.85 16.29 -0.36
C THR A 42 4.23 17.27 -1.35
N THR A 43 3.47 16.77 -2.32
CA THR A 43 2.91 17.49 -3.45
C THR A 43 1.36 17.48 -3.40
N PRO A 44 0.66 18.36 -4.14
CA PRO A 44 -0.81 18.36 -4.18
C PRO A 44 -1.45 17.09 -4.75
N GLU A 45 -0.69 16.31 -5.52
CA GLU A 45 -1.12 15.09 -6.22
C GLU A 45 -1.60 14.00 -5.26
N ARG A 46 -1.09 14.00 -4.02
CA ARG A 46 -1.57 13.11 -2.96
C ARG A 46 -1.67 13.83 -1.62
N SER A 47 -2.89 14.12 -1.21
CA SER A 47 -3.16 14.74 0.09
C SER A 47 -3.73 13.72 1.08
N GLN A 48 -3.05 13.54 2.21
CA GLN A 48 -3.62 12.89 3.39
C GLN A 48 -3.09 13.61 4.62
N PRO A 49 -3.93 14.32 5.41
CA PRO A 49 -3.50 15.22 6.49
C PRO A 49 -2.36 14.69 7.39
N VAL A 50 -2.41 13.41 7.74
CA VAL A 50 -1.40 12.77 8.60
C VAL A 50 -0.10 12.53 7.84
N MET A 51 -0.15 11.78 6.74
CA MET A 51 1.07 11.39 6.01
C MET A 51 1.73 12.54 5.25
N THR A 52 0.95 13.51 4.75
CA THR A 52 1.48 14.72 4.11
C THR A 52 2.39 15.50 5.08
N THR A 53 2.01 15.60 6.36
CA THR A 53 2.82 16.26 7.37
C THR A 53 4.16 15.55 7.56
N TYR A 54 4.14 14.24 7.79
CA TYR A 54 5.37 13.48 8.03
C TYR A 54 6.26 13.35 6.80
N ALA A 55 5.69 13.15 5.61
CA ALA A 55 6.42 13.03 4.36
C ALA A 55 7.24 14.29 4.04
N LYS A 56 6.71 15.47 4.36
CA LYS A 56 7.41 16.76 4.19
C LYS A 56 8.59 16.96 5.14
N MET A 57 8.62 16.26 6.28
CA MET A 57 9.73 16.31 7.23
C MET A 57 10.87 15.34 6.90
N LEU A 58 10.66 14.41 5.96
CA LEU A 58 11.66 13.44 5.51
C LEU A 58 12.56 14.07 4.45
N SER A 59 13.87 13.87 4.56
CA SER A 59 14.78 14.14 3.44
C SER A 59 14.55 13.12 2.31
N ASP A 60 15.06 13.40 1.12
CA ASP A 60 15.05 12.44 0.01
C ASP A 60 15.74 11.11 0.38
N ALA A 61 16.88 11.20 1.05
CA ALA A 61 17.61 10.03 1.54
C ALA A 61 16.79 9.21 2.55
N ASP A 62 16.03 9.86 3.45
CA ASP A 62 15.15 9.14 4.37
C ASP A 62 14.05 8.40 3.62
N LYS A 63 13.44 9.03 2.61
CA LYS A 63 12.39 8.39 1.79
C LYS A 63 12.92 7.13 1.08
N LYS A 64 14.12 7.21 0.49
CA LYS A 64 14.79 6.07 -0.16
C LYS A 64 15.10 4.96 0.84
N ASN A 65 15.71 5.29 1.98
CA ASN A 65 16.07 4.30 2.99
C ASN A 65 14.84 3.60 3.59
N ILE A 66 13.76 4.36 3.86
CA ILE A 66 12.49 3.80 4.34
C ILE A 66 11.88 2.86 3.30
N ALA A 67 11.88 3.28 2.03
CA ALA A 67 11.37 2.47 0.93
C ALA A 67 12.13 1.16 0.77
N ALA A 68 13.47 1.20 0.78
CA ALA A 68 14.32 0.03 0.68
C ALA A 68 14.10 -0.93 1.88
N TYR A 69 14.06 -0.38 3.10
CA TYR A 69 13.80 -1.17 4.31
C TYR A 69 12.44 -1.88 4.24
N LEU A 70 11.36 -1.15 3.92
CA LEU A 70 10.00 -1.69 3.90
C LEU A 70 9.78 -2.68 2.75
N GLY A 71 10.42 -2.45 1.60
CA GLY A 71 10.37 -3.36 0.46
C GLY A 71 11.03 -4.71 0.73
N ALA A 72 12.05 -4.75 1.61
CA ALA A 72 12.69 -5.98 2.06
C ALA A 72 11.91 -6.75 3.13
N GLN A 73 10.85 -6.18 3.70
CA GLN A 73 10.09 -6.84 4.77
C GLN A 73 9.16 -7.93 4.24
N VAL A 74 8.88 -8.93 5.06
CA VAL A 74 7.91 -9.98 4.75
C VAL A 74 6.49 -9.49 5.02
N SER A 75 5.68 -9.49 3.97
CA SER A 75 4.25 -9.15 4.04
C SER A 75 3.46 -10.26 4.73
N LYS A 76 2.64 -9.91 5.72
CA LYS A 76 1.70 -10.85 6.35
C LYS A 76 0.39 -10.96 5.55
N PRO A 77 -0.14 -12.18 5.35
CA PRO A 77 -1.45 -12.37 4.69
C PRO A 77 -2.56 -11.50 5.31
N GLY A 78 -3.52 -11.13 4.46
CA GLY A 78 -4.78 -10.52 4.89
C GLY A 78 -5.88 -11.57 4.96
N ALA A 79 -6.99 -11.24 5.62
CA ALA A 79 -8.20 -12.05 5.64
C ALA A 79 -9.37 -11.22 5.11
N ALA A 80 -10.24 -11.86 4.33
CA ALA A 80 -11.49 -11.24 3.91
C ALA A 80 -12.42 -11.09 5.13
N LYS A 81 -13.07 -9.92 5.27
CA LYS A 81 -14.05 -9.70 6.34
C LYS A 81 -15.38 -10.40 6.08
N ASN A 82 -15.74 -10.58 4.82
CA ASN A 82 -16.95 -11.26 4.38
C ASN A 82 -16.58 -12.43 3.45
N LYS A 83 -17.02 -13.64 3.80
CA LYS A 83 -16.76 -14.84 3.00
C LYS A 83 -17.60 -14.89 1.72
N ASP A 84 -18.80 -14.33 1.76
CA ASP A 84 -19.78 -14.40 0.67
C ASP A 84 -19.32 -13.58 -0.55
N THR A 85 -18.44 -12.60 -0.34
CA THR A 85 -17.92 -11.74 -1.41
C THR A 85 -16.63 -12.28 -2.04
N ILE A 86 -16.02 -13.34 -1.49
CA ILE A 86 -14.71 -13.83 -1.93
C ILE A 86 -14.75 -14.27 -3.40
N ASP A 87 -15.75 -15.05 -3.79
CA ASP A 87 -15.80 -15.61 -5.14
C ASP A 87 -16.16 -14.56 -6.18
N LEU A 88 -17.03 -13.60 -5.84
CA LEU A 88 -17.29 -12.44 -6.68
C LEU A 88 -16.02 -11.59 -6.84
N GLY A 89 -15.32 -11.32 -5.73
CA GLY A 89 -14.06 -10.57 -5.74
C GLY A 89 -13.00 -11.23 -6.62
N LYS A 90 -12.83 -12.55 -6.54
CA LYS A 90 -11.91 -13.31 -7.42
C LYS A 90 -12.29 -13.19 -8.89
N LYS A 91 -13.58 -13.28 -9.22
CA LYS A 91 -14.07 -13.13 -10.61
C LYS A 91 -13.77 -11.75 -11.15
N ILE A 92 -14.06 -10.69 -10.40
CA ILE A 92 -13.75 -9.30 -10.78
C ILE A 92 -12.24 -9.10 -10.91
N TYR A 93 -11.47 -9.61 -9.95
CA TYR A 93 -10.02 -9.48 -9.95
C TYR A 93 -9.38 -10.03 -11.22
N ARG A 94 -9.84 -11.20 -11.67
CA ARG A 94 -9.29 -11.91 -12.82
C ARG A 94 -9.91 -11.54 -14.16
N GLY A 95 -11.20 -11.22 -14.18
CA GLY A 95 -11.97 -11.01 -15.41
C GLY A 95 -12.46 -9.58 -15.63
N GLY A 96 -12.35 -8.71 -14.65
CA GLY A 96 -12.94 -7.37 -14.70
C GLY A 96 -14.46 -7.42 -14.67
N ILE A 97 -15.09 -6.33 -15.12
CA ILE A 97 -16.54 -6.21 -15.29
C ILE A 97 -16.80 -5.58 -16.66
N ALA A 98 -16.92 -6.40 -17.70
CA ALA A 98 -17.06 -5.95 -19.09
C ALA A 98 -18.26 -5.01 -19.30
N SER A 99 -19.42 -5.32 -18.69
CA SER A 99 -20.62 -4.48 -18.78
C SER A 99 -20.44 -3.09 -18.17
N LYS A 100 -19.46 -2.91 -17.29
CA LYS A 100 -19.09 -1.63 -16.67
C LYS A 100 -17.80 -1.05 -17.21
N GLN A 101 -17.23 -1.64 -18.27
CA GLN A 101 -15.93 -1.25 -18.84
C GLN A 101 -14.79 -1.24 -17.81
N VAL A 102 -14.86 -2.15 -16.83
CA VAL A 102 -13.80 -2.31 -15.81
C VAL A 102 -12.87 -3.42 -16.27
N ALA A 103 -11.61 -3.09 -16.52
CA ALA A 103 -10.59 -4.07 -16.85
C ALA A 103 -10.30 -5.01 -15.65
N ALA A 104 -9.77 -6.19 -15.93
CA ALA A 104 -9.30 -7.08 -14.88
C ALA A 104 -8.18 -6.44 -14.07
N CYS A 105 -8.29 -6.48 -12.74
CA CYS A 105 -7.28 -5.92 -11.84
C CYS A 105 -5.94 -6.65 -11.99
N ALA A 106 -5.99 -7.96 -12.23
CA ALA A 106 -4.83 -8.82 -12.41
C ALA A 106 -3.95 -8.43 -13.61
N SER A 107 -4.50 -7.72 -14.62
CA SER A 107 -3.75 -7.25 -15.78
C SER A 107 -2.61 -6.31 -15.41
N CYS A 108 -2.78 -5.55 -14.32
CA CYS A 108 -1.79 -4.60 -13.83
C CYS A 108 -1.18 -5.05 -12.50
N HIS A 109 -1.99 -5.57 -11.57
CA HIS A 109 -1.53 -5.96 -10.23
C HIS A 109 -1.02 -7.42 -10.14
N GLY A 110 -0.93 -8.12 -11.27
CA GLY A 110 -0.46 -9.50 -11.36
C GLY A 110 -1.51 -10.54 -10.95
N ALA A 111 -1.30 -11.82 -11.25
CA ALA A 111 -2.30 -12.87 -11.00
C ALA A 111 -2.66 -13.07 -9.52
N THR A 112 -1.77 -12.67 -8.61
CA THR A 112 -1.89 -12.86 -7.15
C THR A 112 -1.92 -11.55 -6.37
N GLY A 113 -1.96 -10.38 -7.03
CA GLY A 113 -1.92 -9.08 -6.35
C GLY A 113 -0.55 -8.65 -5.89
N ASN A 114 0.51 -9.31 -6.34
CA ASN A 114 1.88 -8.97 -5.98
C ASN A 114 2.36 -7.64 -6.60
N GLY A 115 1.64 -7.09 -7.57
CA GLY A 115 2.05 -5.89 -8.30
C GLY A 115 3.12 -6.18 -9.36
N ILE A 116 3.52 -5.12 -10.09
CA ILE A 116 4.64 -5.13 -11.02
C ILE A 116 5.55 -3.95 -10.62
N PRO A 117 6.85 -4.19 -10.30
CA PRO A 117 7.73 -3.22 -9.64
C PRO A 117 7.85 -1.83 -10.27
N VAL A 118 7.54 -1.67 -11.56
CA VAL A 118 7.73 -0.40 -12.27
C VAL A 118 6.53 0.53 -12.17
N GLN A 119 5.28 0.04 -12.02
CA GLN A 119 4.09 0.92 -12.05
C GLN A 119 2.92 0.50 -11.15
N TYR A 120 2.82 -0.77 -10.74
CA TYR A 120 1.60 -1.27 -10.11
C TYR A 120 1.89 -1.81 -8.71
N PRO A 121 1.30 -1.24 -7.65
CA PRO A 121 1.58 -1.66 -6.29
C PRO A 121 1.10 -3.08 -6.03
N ARG A 122 1.75 -3.73 -5.06
CA ARG A 122 1.20 -4.88 -4.37
C ARG A 122 -0.11 -4.48 -3.67
N ILE A 123 -1.18 -5.22 -3.94
CA ILE A 123 -2.46 -5.11 -3.23
C ILE A 123 -2.78 -6.37 -2.41
N ALA A 124 -2.04 -7.46 -2.65
CA ALA A 124 -2.18 -8.72 -1.92
C ALA A 124 -1.91 -8.54 -0.42
N GLY A 125 -2.88 -8.97 0.39
CA GLY A 125 -2.78 -8.95 1.85
C GLY A 125 -3.01 -7.59 2.50
N GLN A 126 -3.31 -6.54 1.72
CA GLN A 126 -3.67 -5.23 2.24
C GLN A 126 -4.98 -5.29 3.05
N HIS A 127 -5.16 -4.34 3.96
CA HIS A 127 -6.42 -4.20 4.69
C HIS A 127 -7.56 -3.83 3.76
N GLN A 128 -8.72 -4.47 3.96
CA GLN A 128 -9.95 -4.17 3.22
C GLN A 128 -10.37 -2.71 3.40
N ASP A 129 -10.30 -2.18 4.63
CA ASP A 129 -10.72 -0.79 4.93
C ASP A 129 -9.84 0.22 4.19
N TYR A 130 -8.52 0.00 4.15
CA TYR A 130 -7.61 0.84 3.36
C TYR A 130 -7.83 0.71 1.84
N THR A 131 -8.25 -0.47 1.36
CA THR A 131 -8.38 -0.74 -0.08
C THR A 131 -9.66 -0.14 -0.67
N VAL A 132 -10.69 0.06 0.16
CA VAL A 132 -12.01 0.57 -0.26
C VAL A 132 -12.14 2.09 -0.07
N ALA A 133 -11.35 2.70 0.82
CA ALA A 133 -11.37 4.13 1.12
C ALA A 133 -10.82 4.98 -0.03
#